data_AF-A0A399WYL3-F1
#
_entry.id   AF-A0A399WYL3-F1
#
_cell.length_a   1.000
_cell.length_b   1.000
_cell.length_c   1.000
_cell.angle_alpha   90.00
_cell.angle_beta   90.00
_cell.angle_gamma   90.00
#
_symmetry.space_group_name_H-M   'P 1'
#
loop_
_entity.id
_entity.type
_entity.pdbx_description
1 polymer ?
#
loop_
_entity_poly.entity_id
_entity_poly.type
_entity_poly.pdbx_seq_one_letter_code
_entity_poly.pdbx_strand_id
1 'polypeptide(L)'
;MPSLKVGEIAPPPFMARWPEYAISAIRLDSLLMDEVSIMLAVSSIESYFSAARIQKKRIGKAIAKLNRGTGVQDSNLHSEVHFYLVCVSRIASFARFVAGCTRFPRVARVLKRHRKILDASVKMRNHLEHIEERFPGGNKRSRLVAPGDLFNTWGTTMSFGGEPLEFGPSHTDAIRTFVSEFRRALLYDKIESMAEADPDRLAVLLRRDAGR
;
A
#
# COMPACT_ATOMS: atom_id res chain seq x y z
N MET A 1 27.65 -34.77 -45.00
CA MET A 1 27.50 -34.80 -43.53
C MET A 1 26.27 -35.63 -43.20
N PRO A 2 26.35 -36.71 -42.39
CA PRO A 2 25.19 -37.54 -42.09
C PRO A 2 24.35 -36.90 -40.98
N SER A 3 23.04 -36.80 -41.20
CA SER A 3 22.07 -36.34 -40.21
C SER A 3 21.84 -37.41 -39.15
N LEU A 4 22.15 -37.11 -37.89
CA LEU A 4 21.79 -37.94 -36.74
C LEU A 4 20.25 -37.93 -36.58
N LYS A 5 19.62 -39.08 -36.77
CA LYS A 5 18.22 -39.29 -36.37
C LYS A 5 18.18 -39.38 -34.84
N VAL A 6 17.60 -38.37 -34.20
CA VAL A 6 17.29 -38.40 -32.77
C VAL A 6 16.20 -39.46 -32.59
N GLY A 7 16.56 -40.57 -31.95
CA GLY A 7 15.59 -41.59 -31.58
C GLY A 7 14.60 -41.02 -30.57
N GLU A 8 13.31 -41.19 -30.84
CA GLU A 8 12.24 -40.89 -29.89
C GLU A 8 12.39 -41.82 -28.67
N ILE A 9 12.93 -41.27 -27.58
CA ILE A 9 12.96 -41.95 -26.29
C ILE A 9 11.54 -41.83 -25.74
N ALA A 10 10.79 -42.94 -25.79
CA ALA A 10 9.50 -43.02 -25.13
C ALA A 10 9.70 -42.74 -23.63
N PRO A 11 8.93 -41.80 -23.03
CA PRO A 11 9.07 -41.48 -21.63
C PRO A 11 8.77 -42.73 -20.77
N PRO A 12 9.47 -42.91 -19.64
CA PRO A 12 9.32 -44.09 -18.82
C PRO A 12 7.87 -44.22 -18.29
N PRO A 13 7.33 -45.45 -18.20
CA PRO A 13 5.90 -45.71 -17.97
C PRO A 13 5.35 -45.16 -16.65
N PHE A 14 6.20 -44.76 -15.69
CA PHE A 14 5.76 -44.11 -14.45
C PHE A 14 5.32 -42.64 -14.64
N MET A 15 5.67 -42.00 -15.77
CA MET A 15 5.26 -40.63 -16.09
C MET A 15 3.82 -40.51 -16.62
N ALA A 16 3.14 -41.63 -16.91
CA ALA A 16 1.75 -41.63 -17.40
C ALA A 16 0.70 -41.18 -16.34
N ARG A 17 1.09 -41.04 -15.06
CA ARG A 17 0.21 -40.57 -13.97
C ARG A 17 0.52 -39.15 -13.47
N TRP A 18 1.36 -38.39 -14.18
CA TRP A 18 1.81 -37.05 -13.77
C TRP A 18 0.83 -35.86 -13.90
N PRO A 19 -0.30 -35.90 -14.64
CA PRO A 19 -1.15 -34.71 -14.77
C PRO A 19 -1.70 -34.22 -13.42
N GLU A 20 -2.08 -35.12 -12.52
CA GLU A 20 -2.75 -34.75 -11.27
C GLU A 20 -1.77 -34.23 -10.19
N TYR A 21 -0.55 -34.75 -10.15
CA TYR A 21 0.48 -34.31 -9.20
C TYR A 21 1.16 -33.01 -9.62
N ALA A 22 1.37 -32.77 -10.92
CA ALA A 22 1.93 -31.52 -11.42
C ALA A 22 0.98 -30.34 -11.19
N ILE A 23 -0.33 -30.54 -11.41
CA ILE A 23 -1.35 -29.53 -11.11
C ILE A 23 -1.40 -29.23 -9.60
N SER A 24 -1.27 -30.26 -8.76
CA SER A 24 -1.28 -30.10 -7.30
C SER A 24 -0.04 -29.35 -6.78
N ALA A 25 1.16 -29.65 -7.30
CA ALA A 25 2.41 -28.98 -6.92
C ALA A 25 2.45 -27.51 -7.37
N ILE A 26 2.04 -27.21 -8.61
CA ILE A 26 1.95 -25.84 -9.13
C ILE A 26 0.93 -25.01 -8.31
N ARG A 27 -0.17 -25.64 -7.87
CA ARG A 27 -1.20 -24.98 -7.06
C ARG A 27 -0.74 -24.72 -5.63
N LEU A 28 0.04 -25.62 -5.04
CA LEU A 28 0.66 -25.44 -3.72
C LEU A 28 1.70 -24.30 -3.72
N ASP A 29 2.54 -24.21 -4.75
CA ASP A 29 3.50 -23.10 -4.90
C ASP A 29 2.77 -21.76 -5.09
N SER A 30 1.68 -21.73 -5.85
CA SER A 30 0.89 -20.49 -6.04
C SER A 30 0.22 -20.01 -4.74
N LEU A 31 -0.31 -20.92 -3.91
CA LEU A 31 -0.98 -20.57 -2.66
C LEU A 31 0.01 -20.06 -1.60
N LEU A 32 1.19 -20.67 -1.51
CA LEU A 32 2.25 -20.23 -0.60
C LEU A 32 2.82 -18.87 -1.00
N MET A 33 2.95 -18.62 -2.31
CA MET A 33 3.40 -17.32 -2.82
C MET A 33 2.42 -16.19 -2.50
N ASP A 34 1.11 -16.46 -2.54
CA ASP A 34 0.09 -15.48 -2.17
C ASP A 34 0.12 -15.13 -0.68
N GLU A 35 0.26 -16.12 0.21
CA GLU A 35 0.33 -15.87 1.66
C GLU A 35 1.59 -15.07 2.05
N VAL A 36 2.75 -15.42 1.48
CA VAL A 36 4.00 -14.67 1.71
C VAL A 36 3.87 -13.24 1.19
N SER A 37 3.28 -13.05 -0.01
CA SER A 37 3.09 -11.72 -0.59
C SER A 37 2.15 -10.85 0.25
N ILE A 38 1.07 -11.43 0.79
CA ILE A 38 0.16 -10.74 1.72
C ILE A 38 0.90 -10.34 2.99
N MET A 39 1.71 -11.23 3.57
CA MET A 39 2.50 -10.94 4.77
C MET A 39 3.48 -9.79 4.55
N LEU A 40 4.21 -9.81 3.43
CA LEU A 40 5.14 -8.73 3.05
C LEU A 40 4.40 -7.41 2.83
N ALA A 41 3.23 -7.43 2.20
CA ALA A 41 2.41 -6.24 2.01
C ALA A 41 1.94 -5.65 3.36
N VAL A 42 1.49 -6.49 4.30
CA VAL A 42 1.08 -6.05 5.65
C VAL A 42 2.27 -5.47 6.43
N SER A 43 3.42 -6.13 6.41
CA SER A 43 4.66 -5.62 7.03
C SER A 43 5.10 -4.28 6.40
N SER A 44 4.92 -4.14 5.09
CA SER A 44 5.20 -2.90 4.38
C SER A 44 4.27 -1.77 4.81
N ILE A 45 2.97 -2.03 5.02
CA ILE A 45 2.02 -1.03 5.54
C ILE A 45 2.51 -0.46 6.88
N GLU A 46 2.93 -1.32 7.81
CA GLU A 46 3.46 -0.89 9.11
C GLU A 46 4.74 -0.06 8.96
N SER A 47 5.66 -0.52 8.11
CA SER A 47 6.93 0.15 7.87
C SER A 47 6.72 1.55 7.29
N TYR A 48 5.87 1.69 6.27
CA TYR A 48 5.52 2.99 5.70
C TYR A 48 4.72 3.87 6.66
N PHE A 49 3.89 3.29 7.54
CA PHE A 49 3.20 4.06 8.57
C PHE A 49 4.18 4.62 9.60
N SER A 50 5.16 3.82 10.03
CA SER A 50 6.25 4.28 10.90
C SER A 50 7.05 5.42 10.25
N ALA A 51 7.42 5.26 8.98
CA ALA A 51 8.08 6.30 8.20
C ALA A 51 7.22 7.59 8.11
N ALA A 52 5.93 7.47 7.80
CA ALA A 52 5.00 8.61 7.75
C ALA A 52 4.95 9.38 9.08
N ARG A 53 4.98 8.67 10.22
CA ARG A 53 5.01 9.32 11.55
C ARG A 53 6.30 10.09 11.79
N ILE A 54 7.45 9.57 11.38
CA ILE A 54 8.75 10.26 11.49
C ILE A 54 8.71 11.55 10.64
N GLN A 55 8.20 11.43 9.42
CA GLN A 55 8.12 12.52 8.45
C GLN A 55 7.16 13.60 8.93
N LYS A 56 6.04 13.22 9.56
CA LYS A 56 5.13 14.17 10.19
C LYS A 56 5.82 15.04 11.26
N LYS A 57 6.71 14.45 12.06
CA LYS A 57 7.50 15.21 13.05
C LYS A 57 8.45 16.19 12.37
N ARG A 58 9.08 15.79 11.26
CA ARG A 58 9.99 16.64 10.48
C ARG A 58 9.26 17.80 9.80
N ILE A 59 8.09 17.53 9.20
CA ILE A 59 7.17 18.56 8.69
C ILE A 59 6.83 19.59 9.78
N GLY A 60 6.49 19.14 11.00
CA GLY A 60 6.21 20.04 12.12
C GLY A 60 7.40 20.95 12.48
N LYS A 61 8.62 20.40 12.45
CA LYS A 61 9.85 21.19 12.65
C LYS A 61 10.08 22.19 11.50
N ALA A 62 9.83 21.78 10.26
CA ALA A 62 9.96 22.65 9.08
C ALA A 62 8.97 23.82 9.14
N ILE A 63 7.70 23.57 9.46
CA ILE A 63 6.68 24.63 9.67
C ILE A 63 7.11 25.58 10.80
N ALA A 64 7.55 25.03 11.94
CA ALA A 64 7.99 25.85 13.06
C ALA A 64 9.19 26.75 12.72
N LYS A 65 10.10 26.27 11.86
CA LYS A 65 11.23 27.05 11.35
C LYS A 65 10.76 28.18 10.43
N LEU A 66 9.86 27.87 9.48
CA LEU A 66 9.27 28.86 8.57
C LEU A 66 8.57 29.99 9.34
N ASN A 67 7.78 29.66 10.36
CA ASN A 67 7.08 30.63 11.19
C ASN A 67 8.00 31.57 12.00
N ARG A 68 9.28 31.20 12.21
CA ARG A 68 10.26 32.03 12.94
C ARG A 68 11.00 33.02 12.05
N GLY A 69 10.72 33.07 10.74
CA GLY A 69 11.34 34.02 9.82
C GLY A 69 12.85 33.83 9.62
N THR A 70 13.44 32.71 10.07
CA THR A 70 14.88 32.42 9.96
C THR A 70 15.25 31.90 8.57
N GLY A 71 14.85 32.64 7.54
CA GLY A 71 14.63 32.25 6.14
C GLY A 71 15.62 31.30 5.43
N VAL A 72 15.13 30.88 4.26
CA VAL A 72 15.62 29.86 3.31
C VAL A 72 15.35 28.41 3.74
N GLN A 73 14.26 27.81 3.21
CA GLN A 73 14.13 26.41 2.72
C GLN A 73 12.65 25.99 2.54
N ASP A 74 11.95 26.59 1.59
CA ASP A 74 10.66 26.05 1.12
C ASP A 74 10.83 24.62 0.56
N SER A 75 12.00 24.36 -0.05
CA SER A 75 12.41 23.07 -0.59
C SER A 75 12.44 21.93 0.44
N ASN A 76 12.73 22.23 1.71
CA ASN A 76 12.76 21.21 2.76
C ASN A 76 11.34 20.82 3.19
N LEU A 77 10.44 21.79 3.39
CA LEU A 77 9.04 21.48 3.70
C LEU A 77 8.39 20.68 2.56
N HIS A 78 8.58 21.12 1.31
CA HIS A 78 8.07 20.40 0.15
C HIS A 78 8.55 18.95 0.11
N SER A 79 9.85 18.71 0.29
CA SER A 79 10.44 17.36 0.26
C SER A 79 9.88 16.45 1.37
N GLU A 80 9.73 16.98 2.58
CA GLU A 80 9.20 16.25 3.74
C GLU A 80 7.70 15.93 3.56
N VAL A 81 6.92 16.88 3.04
CA VAL A 81 5.51 16.67 2.69
C VAL A 81 5.38 15.66 1.56
N HIS A 82 6.18 15.77 0.51
CA HIS A 82 6.19 14.84 -0.60
C HIS A 82 6.48 13.41 -0.14
N PHE A 83 7.53 13.22 0.66
CA PHE A 83 7.88 11.90 1.17
C PHE A 83 6.80 11.32 2.11
N TYR A 84 6.15 12.18 2.91
CA TYR A 84 4.97 11.77 3.69
C TYR A 84 3.84 11.24 2.80
N LEU A 85 3.51 11.94 1.71
CA LEU A 85 2.48 11.50 0.77
C LEU A 85 2.86 10.23 0.02
N VAL A 86 4.14 10.04 -0.30
CA VAL A 86 4.66 8.77 -0.84
C VAL A 86 4.38 7.62 0.12
N CYS A 87 4.67 7.80 1.42
CA CYS A 87 4.39 6.78 2.43
C CYS A 87 2.90 6.42 2.49
N VAL A 88 2.01 7.43 2.55
CA VAL A 88 0.56 7.20 2.57
C VAL A 88 0.07 6.54 1.28
N SER A 89 0.63 6.92 0.13
CA SER A 89 0.30 6.30 -1.15
C SER A 89 0.72 4.82 -1.18
N ARG A 90 1.87 4.45 -0.60
CA ARG A 90 2.32 3.05 -0.52
C ARG A 90 1.43 2.24 0.40
N ILE A 91 1.03 2.80 1.54
CA ILE A 91 0.02 2.20 2.44
C ILE A 91 -1.26 1.89 1.67
N ALA A 92 -1.80 2.86 0.91
CA ALA A 92 -3.00 2.66 0.12
C ALA A 92 -2.84 1.57 -0.95
N SER A 93 -1.70 1.53 -1.66
CA SER A 93 -1.43 0.51 -2.67
C SER A 93 -1.35 -0.90 -2.09
N PHE A 94 -0.59 -1.10 -1.01
CA PHE A 94 -0.49 -2.41 -0.36
C PHE A 94 -1.83 -2.86 0.24
N ALA A 95 -2.59 -1.94 0.82
CA ALA A 95 -3.91 -2.26 1.36
C ALA A 95 -4.89 -2.70 0.26
N ARG A 96 -4.89 -2.04 -0.90
CA ARG A 96 -5.68 -2.45 -2.06
C ARG A 96 -5.22 -3.80 -2.62
N PHE A 97 -3.90 -4.05 -2.66
CA PHE A 97 -3.35 -5.35 -3.04
C PHE A 97 -3.86 -6.47 -2.12
N VAL A 98 -3.71 -6.31 -0.80
CA VAL A 98 -4.19 -7.29 0.19
C VAL A 98 -5.70 -7.54 0.05
N ALA A 99 -6.50 -6.49 -0.16
CA ALA A 99 -7.93 -6.64 -0.37
C ALA A 99 -8.28 -7.37 -1.68
N GLY A 100 -7.51 -7.14 -2.74
CA GLY A 100 -7.67 -7.82 -4.03
C GLY A 100 -7.34 -9.31 -3.96
N CYS A 101 -6.25 -9.67 -3.26
CA CYS A 101 -5.83 -11.05 -3.08
C CYS A 101 -6.76 -11.84 -2.13
N THR A 102 -7.13 -11.25 -0.99
CA THR A 102 -7.92 -11.96 0.03
C THR A 102 -9.42 -11.93 -0.23
N ARG A 103 -9.92 -10.90 -0.91
CA ARG A 103 -11.37 -10.63 -1.12
C ARG A 103 -12.17 -10.59 0.19
N PHE A 104 -11.49 -10.30 1.29
CA PHE A 104 -12.05 -10.29 2.63
C PHE A 104 -13.03 -9.11 2.84
N PRO A 105 -14.26 -9.37 3.34
CA PRO A 105 -15.33 -8.38 3.35
C PRO A 105 -15.14 -7.26 4.39
N ARG A 106 -14.55 -7.53 5.57
CA ARG A 106 -14.25 -6.44 6.54
C ARG A 106 -13.13 -5.56 5.99
N VAL A 107 -12.10 -6.17 5.39
CA VAL A 107 -11.00 -5.43 4.73
C VAL A 107 -11.53 -4.46 3.66
N ALA A 108 -12.39 -4.93 2.77
CA ALA A 108 -13.01 -4.09 1.73
C ALA A 108 -13.84 -2.94 2.33
N ARG A 109 -14.58 -3.18 3.41
CA ARG A 109 -15.35 -2.14 4.12
C ARG A 109 -14.46 -1.06 4.72
N VAL A 110 -13.34 -1.43 5.35
CA VAL A 110 -12.37 -0.47 5.90
C VAL A 110 -11.78 0.39 4.78
N LEU A 111 -11.35 -0.22 3.66
CA LEU A 111 -10.87 0.52 2.49
C LEU A 111 -11.91 1.52 1.96
N LYS A 112 -13.16 1.10 1.85
CA LYS A 112 -14.26 1.98 1.39
C LYS A 112 -14.46 3.17 2.34
N ARG A 113 -14.44 2.93 3.66
CA ARG A 113 -14.60 3.96 4.70
C ARG A 113 -13.52 5.04 4.61
N HIS A 114 -12.26 4.63 4.42
CA HIS A 114 -11.10 5.53 4.37
C HIS A 114 -10.70 5.94 2.95
N ARG A 115 -11.51 5.61 1.94
CA ARG A 115 -11.20 5.88 0.53
C ARG A 115 -10.89 7.35 0.27
N LYS A 116 -11.71 8.26 0.81
CA LYS A 116 -11.58 9.71 0.54
C LYS A 116 -10.19 10.24 0.91
N ILE A 117 -9.69 9.90 2.10
CA ILE A 117 -8.38 10.39 2.58
C ILE A 117 -7.21 9.73 1.84
N LEU A 118 -7.30 8.43 1.57
CA LEU A 118 -6.27 7.70 0.83
C LEU A 118 -6.18 8.17 -0.62
N ASP A 119 -7.32 8.32 -1.30
CA ASP A 119 -7.37 8.77 -2.69
C ASP A 119 -6.90 10.24 -2.81
N ALA A 120 -7.28 11.11 -1.87
CA ALA A 120 -6.79 12.50 -1.84
C ALA A 120 -5.27 12.56 -1.67
N SER A 121 -4.69 11.75 -0.77
CA SER A 121 -3.24 11.66 -0.58
C SER A 121 -2.51 11.16 -1.83
N VAL A 122 -3.02 10.10 -2.47
CA VAL A 122 -2.46 9.56 -3.71
C VAL A 122 -2.53 10.59 -4.83
N LYS A 123 -3.68 11.28 -4.96
CA LYS A 123 -3.89 12.30 -5.97
C LYS A 123 -2.90 13.45 -5.78
N MET A 124 -2.76 13.95 -4.56
CA MET A 124 -1.82 15.02 -4.25
C MET A 124 -0.37 14.62 -4.50
N ARG A 125 0.04 13.40 -4.14
CA ARG A 125 1.36 12.87 -4.49
C ARG A 125 1.61 12.91 -5.99
N ASN A 126 0.65 12.43 -6.78
CA ASN A 126 0.72 12.45 -8.25
C ASN A 126 0.69 13.87 -8.84
N HIS A 127 0.21 14.86 -8.09
CA HIS A 127 0.31 16.25 -8.49
C HIS A 127 1.74 16.76 -8.32
N LEU A 128 2.38 16.45 -7.19
CA LEU A 128 3.76 16.86 -6.91
C LEU A 128 4.79 16.16 -7.82
N GLU A 129 4.62 14.86 -8.10
CA GLU A 129 5.56 14.09 -8.91
C GLU A 129 5.51 14.39 -10.42
N HIS A 130 4.42 15.00 -10.90
CA HIS A 130 4.17 15.22 -12.33
C HIS A 130 3.78 16.68 -12.58
N ILE A 131 4.48 17.61 -11.94
CA ILE A 131 4.23 19.05 -12.11
C ILE A 131 4.63 19.51 -13.51
N GLU A 132 5.73 18.97 -14.03
CA GLU A 132 6.28 19.27 -15.34
C GLU A 132 5.33 18.93 -16.48
N GLU A 133 4.61 17.82 -16.36
CA GLU A 133 3.61 17.38 -17.34
C GLU A 133 2.35 18.28 -17.39
N ARG A 134 2.25 19.24 -16.46
CA ARG A 134 1.09 20.13 -16.29
C ARG A 134 1.39 21.58 -16.69
N PHE A 135 2.65 21.92 -16.93
CA PHE A 135 3.02 23.21 -17.51
C PHE A 135 2.51 23.36 -18.95
N PRO A 136 2.48 24.59 -19.51
CA PRO A 136 2.11 24.82 -20.90
C PRO A 136 2.92 23.93 -21.86
N GLY A 137 2.24 23.16 -22.71
CA GLY A 137 2.85 22.16 -23.61
C GLY A 137 2.85 20.73 -23.07
N GLY A 138 2.52 20.53 -21.78
CA GLY A 138 2.43 19.21 -21.17
C GLY A 138 1.10 18.47 -21.43
N ASN A 139 1.18 17.14 -21.46
CA ASN A 139 0.06 16.25 -21.83
C ASN A 139 -1.05 16.17 -20.76
N LYS A 140 -0.87 16.73 -19.55
CA LYS A 140 -1.83 16.70 -18.43
C LYS A 140 -2.38 18.08 -18.04
N ARG A 141 -2.30 19.07 -18.93
CA ARG A 141 -2.70 20.47 -18.68
C ARG A 141 -4.17 20.66 -18.23
N SER A 142 -5.10 19.80 -18.66
CA SER A 142 -6.55 20.01 -18.49
C SER A 142 -7.14 19.69 -17.11
N ARG A 143 -6.31 19.50 -16.06
CA ARG A 143 -6.78 18.88 -14.80
C ARG A 143 -6.57 19.69 -13.52
N LEU A 144 -6.21 20.97 -13.58
CA LEU A 144 -6.03 21.81 -12.39
C LEU A 144 -7.10 22.90 -12.31
N VAL A 145 -7.68 23.09 -11.12
CA VAL A 145 -8.68 24.14 -10.85
C VAL A 145 -8.02 25.52 -10.84
N ALA A 146 -6.84 25.61 -10.25
CA ALA A 146 -6.02 26.83 -10.21
C ALA A 146 -4.58 26.51 -10.66
N PRO A 147 -4.25 26.62 -11.96
CA PRO A 147 -2.93 26.26 -12.50
C PRO A 147 -1.74 27.06 -11.91
N GLY A 148 -1.99 28.25 -11.36
CA GLY A 148 -0.97 29.06 -10.69
C GLY A 148 -0.65 28.64 -9.26
N ASP A 149 -1.42 27.70 -8.69
CA ASP A 149 -1.16 27.11 -7.38
C ASP A 149 -0.11 25.99 -7.50
N LEU A 150 1.17 26.37 -7.41
CA LEU A 150 2.31 25.48 -7.60
C LEU A 150 2.84 24.85 -6.30
N PHE A 151 1.99 24.75 -5.27
CA PHE A 151 2.26 24.38 -3.88
C PHE A 151 2.21 25.58 -2.94
N ASN A 152 1.04 25.81 -2.34
CA ASN A 152 0.87 26.76 -1.24
C ASN A 152 0.70 26.01 0.08
N THR A 153 1.21 26.58 1.18
CA THR A 153 1.03 26.00 2.52
C THR A 153 0.52 27.05 3.49
N TRP A 154 -0.43 26.67 4.34
CA TRP A 154 -0.93 27.49 5.45
C TRP A 154 -1.22 26.60 6.65
N GLY A 155 -0.37 26.73 7.67
CA GLY A 155 -0.45 25.89 8.86
C GLY A 155 -0.29 24.40 8.52
N THR A 156 -1.38 23.64 8.68
CA THR A 156 -1.42 22.17 8.45
C THR A 156 -2.09 21.76 7.14
N THR A 157 -2.38 22.74 6.29
CA THR A 157 -3.03 22.53 4.99
C THR A 157 -2.10 22.99 3.90
N MET A 158 -2.11 22.27 2.78
CA MET A 158 -1.49 22.71 1.54
C MET A 158 -2.53 22.73 0.45
N SER A 159 -2.25 23.44 -0.63
CA SER A 159 -2.91 23.20 -1.89
C SER A 159 -1.93 23.02 -3.02
N PHE A 160 -2.40 22.32 -4.04
CA PHE A 160 -1.76 22.26 -5.34
C PHE A 160 -2.84 22.26 -6.41
N GLY A 161 -2.68 23.10 -7.42
CA GLY A 161 -3.64 23.20 -8.51
C GLY A 161 -5.04 23.62 -8.07
N GLY A 162 -5.18 24.29 -6.92
CA GLY A 162 -6.45 24.69 -6.30
C GLY A 162 -7.08 23.61 -5.42
N GLU A 163 -6.44 22.45 -5.25
CA GLU A 163 -6.96 21.37 -4.42
C GLU A 163 -6.31 21.38 -3.03
N PRO A 164 -7.07 21.60 -1.95
CA PRO A 164 -6.50 21.56 -0.62
C PRO A 164 -6.32 20.11 -0.15
N LEU A 165 -5.20 19.84 0.52
CA LEU A 165 -4.99 18.63 1.31
C LEU A 165 -4.52 19.02 2.72
N GLU A 166 -5.24 18.53 3.72
CA GLU A 166 -4.80 18.60 5.10
C GLU A 166 -3.73 17.53 5.33
N PHE A 167 -2.56 17.92 5.84
CA PHE A 167 -1.47 17.01 6.21
C PHE A 167 -1.11 17.15 7.71
N GLY A 168 -2.08 17.64 8.49
CA GLY A 168 -2.02 17.90 9.92
C GLY A 168 -1.99 16.67 10.83
N PRO A 169 -2.04 16.88 12.17
CA PRO A 169 -2.22 15.82 13.14
C PRO A 169 -3.47 14.97 12.88
N SER A 170 -4.58 15.62 12.55
CA SER A 170 -5.86 15.03 12.10
C SER A 170 -5.67 14.01 10.96
N HIS A 171 -4.96 14.38 9.89
CA HIS A 171 -4.68 13.50 8.76
C HIS A 171 -3.86 12.28 9.20
N THR A 172 -2.83 12.49 10.01
CA THR A 172 -1.98 11.39 10.51
C THR A 172 -2.76 10.45 11.44
N ASP A 173 -3.66 11.00 12.25
CA ASP A 173 -4.55 10.23 13.12
C ASP A 173 -5.58 9.45 12.32
N ALA A 174 -6.10 10.00 11.22
CA ALA A 174 -6.94 9.27 10.29
C ALA A 174 -6.19 8.11 9.61
N ILE A 175 -4.92 8.30 9.20
CA ILE A 175 -4.08 7.21 8.69
C ILE A 175 -3.79 6.16 9.77
N ARG A 176 -3.53 6.58 11.02
CA ARG A 176 -3.35 5.67 12.18
C ARG A 176 -4.60 4.81 12.40
N THR A 177 -5.78 5.45 12.40
CA THR A 177 -7.06 4.78 12.55
C THR A 177 -7.28 3.80 11.41
N PHE A 178 -7.02 4.20 10.16
CA PHE A 178 -7.08 3.32 9.01
C PHE A 178 -6.19 2.07 9.18
N VAL A 179 -4.91 2.24 9.50
CA VAL A 179 -3.97 1.11 9.66
C VAL A 179 -4.45 0.18 10.78
N SER A 180 -4.89 0.73 11.92
CA SER A 180 -5.40 -0.06 13.04
C SER A 180 -6.66 -0.85 12.67
N GLU A 181 -7.64 -0.21 12.04
CA GLU A 181 -8.88 -0.86 11.58
C GLU A 181 -8.59 -1.92 10.52
N PHE A 182 -7.68 -1.63 9.59
CA PHE A 182 -7.31 -2.53 8.50
C PHE A 182 -6.68 -3.82 9.03
N ARG A 183 -5.75 -3.72 9.99
CA ARG A 183 -5.16 -4.89 10.67
C ARG A 183 -6.21 -5.74 11.37
N ARG A 184 -7.10 -5.11 12.14
CA ARG A 184 -8.16 -5.82 12.86
C ARG A 184 -9.09 -6.52 11.88
N ALA A 185 -9.51 -5.85 10.82
CA ALA A 185 -10.34 -6.43 9.78
C ALA A 185 -9.68 -7.66 9.13
N LEU A 186 -8.40 -7.53 8.76
CA LEU A 186 -7.62 -8.64 8.18
C LEU A 186 -7.50 -9.82 9.15
N LEU A 187 -7.21 -9.56 10.42
CA LEU A 187 -7.11 -10.60 11.45
C LEU A 187 -8.44 -11.34 11.64
N TYR A 188 -9.55 -10.61 11.80
CA TYR A 188 -10.86 -11.21 11.99
C TYR A 188 -11.31 -12.01 10.77
N ASP A 189 -11.16 -11.47 9.56
CA ASP A 189 -11.51 -12.18 8.33
C ASP A 189 -10.64 -13.45 8.16
N LYS A 190 -9.34 -13.41 8.51
CA LYS A 190 -8.47 -14.59 8.45
C LYS A 190 -8.85 -15.65 9.51
N ILE A 191 -9.16 -15.24 10.74
CA ILE A 191 -9.60 -16.17 11.79
C ILE A 191 -10.90 -16.86 11.39
N GLU A 192 -11.89 -16.10 10.88
CA GLU A 192 -13.16 -16.66 10.42
C GLU A 192 -12.95 -17.63 9.26
N SER A 193 -12.16 -17.24 8.26
CA SER A 193 -11.79 -18.13 7.14
C SER A 193 -11.06 -19.41 7.60
N MET A 194 -10.20 -19.31 8.62
CA MET A 194 -9.54 -20.49 9.20
C MET A 194 -10.52 -21.36 10.00
N ALA A 195 -11.44 -20.77 10.75
CA ALA A 195 -12.45 -21.49 11.51
C ALA A 195 -13.39 -22.28 10.58
N GLU A 196 -13.74 -21.70 9.43
CA GLU A 196 -14.54 -22.35 8.40
C GLU A 196 -13.78 -23.48 7.67
N ALA A 197 -12.48 -23.30 7.43
CA ALA A 197 -11.67 -24.28 6.70
C ALA A 197 -11.14 -25.43 7.56
N ASP A 198 -10.69 -25.14 8.78
CA ASP A 198 -10.03 -26.10 9.69
C ASP A 198 -10.14 -25.63 11.17
N PRO A 199 -11.27 -25.91 11.84
CA PRO A 199 -11.54 -25.45 13.21
C PRO A 199 -10.59 -26.09 14.24
N ASP A 200 -10.17 -27.34 14.03
CA ASP A 200 -9.26 -28.04 14.95
C ASP A 200 -7.87 -27.39 14.94
N ARG A 201 -7.34 -27.08 13.76
CA ARG A 201 -6.08 -26.35 13.65
C ARG A 201 -6.15 -24.97 14.29
N LEU A 202 -7.26 -24.25 14.11
CA LEU A 202 -7.46 -22.96 14.79
C LEU A 202 -7.46 -23.14 16.31
N ALA A 203 -8.15 -24.14 16.85
CA ALA A 203 -8.17 -24.42 18.28
C ALA A 203 -6.78 -24.73 18.84
N VAL A 204 -5.96 -25.52 18.12
CA VAL A 204 -4.57 -25.79 18.50
C VAL A 204 -3.74 -24.52 18.56
N LEU A 205 -3.87 -23.63 17.56
CA LEU A 205 -3.14 -22.36 17.52
C LEU A 205 -3.54 -21.45 18.68
N LEU A 206 -4.84 -21.32 18.98
CA LEU A 206 -5.33 -20.51 20.10
C LEU A 206 -4.87 -21.03 21.46
N ARG A 207 -4.89 -22.36 21.68
CA ARG A 207 -4.37 -22.97 22.91
C ARG A 207 -2.87 -22.72 23.08
N ARG A 208 -2.10 -22.77 21.99
CA ARG A 208 -0.65 -22.51 22.01
C ARG A 208 -0.33 -21.07 22.38
N ASP A 209 -1.14 -20.12 21.94
CA ASP A 209 -0.95 -18.70 22.25
C ASP A 209 -1.37 -18.36 23.68
N ALA A 210 -2.47 -18.96 24.19
CA ALA A 210 -2.95 -18.77 25.56
C ALA A 210 -2.04 -19.35 26.66
N GLY A 211 -1.11 -20.25 26.30
CA GLY A 211 -0.14 -20.85 27.22
C GLY A 211 1.19 -20.10 27.33
N ARG A 212 1.31 -18.91 26.71
CA ARG A 212 2.48 -18.02 26.80
C ARG A 212 2.16 -16.79 27.65
#